data_AF-K5DN19-F1
#
_entry.id   AF-K5DN19-F1
#
_cell.length_a   1.000
_cell.length_b   1.000
_cell.length_c   1.000
_cell.angle_alpha   90.00
_cell.angle_beta   90.00
_cell.angle_gamma   90.00
#
_symmetry.space_group_name_H-M   'P 1'
#
loop_
_entity.id
_entity.type
_entity.pdbx_description
1 polymer ?
#
loop_
_entity_poly.entity_id
_entity_poly.type
_entity_poly.pdbx_seq_one_letter_code
_entity_poly.pdbx_strand_id
1 'polypeptide(L)'
;MDLLTTINRCLAFDKQADQSNEGKAIAKHARRRRVAGRMRTFALVVGAIAVGGSSIPAFAQGFVPSRGPTVSAPTNDAERKLEEQERARALADGIELEDAGQWSDAIDHYESATRRFPQDRILYQRLLISRLRFDVNRRYQDQTYLRSLRDMTTSQSLDLYSEILANLQTHYVDTIEWSRVLLHGTAALETALDDETFVQTMLPNATPEQIEKFRMEIHHRISQRSTQSRFDLRATVSQVASMAQQELGLSGTATVLEFVSGAVSTLDTYTRLLSPGQLDDMFSTIDGNFVGLGVELKPGEDCLNILSVIPGGPADEAGIVAGDRIMGVDAISAADRDPDYVADLLRGPEGSLVSLEIASVDQQPRSIRVARRRVDVPCVENIHLVDTDAKIGYFRLTNFQKSTPAEVEKALWALSRQGMRSLIIDLRDNPGGLLPASVEVADRFIDNGRILTTRGRNARENFDYSAHRANTWNVPLAVLIDRNSASASEIFSGAIRDSNRGTVVGEKSYGKGSVQGIFRMQAAQFGLCLTTAKFYSPSGRAISRNGVEPHLSVPPTYIAARPDENGRLVTELEDDVLQRAIEHLAQPAH
;
A
#
# COMPACT_ATOMS: atom_id res chain seq x y z
N MET A 1 31.10 10.52 9.57
CA MET A 1 30.38 10.25 8.31
C MET A 1 28.94 10.54 8.63
N ASP A 2 28.32 11.49 7.94
CA ASP A 2 26.97 11.98 8.23
C ASP A 2 25.89 10.98 7.75
N LEU A 3 24.64 11.08 8.23
CA LEU A 3 23.44 10.33 7.83
C LEU A 3 23.32 10.22 6.30
N LEU A 4 23.63 11.31 5.60
CA LEU A 4 23.70 11.35 4.15
C LEU A 4 24.62 10.28 3.56
N THR A 5 25.73 9.93 4.23
CA THR A 5 26.64 8.88 3.80
C THR A 5 26.04 7.49 3.92
N THR A 6 25.32 7.20 5.02
CA THR A 6 24.59 5.95 5.23
C THR A 6 23.52 5.77 4.16
N ILE A 7 22.75 6.84 3.91
CA ILE A 7 21.70 6.85 2.90
C ILE A 7 22.28 6.72 1.49
N ASN A 8 23.37 7.41 1.19
CA ASN A 8 24.09 7.25 -0.09
C ASN A 8 24.50 5.78 -0.35
N ARG A 9 24.92 5.07 0.70
CA ARG A 9 25.22 3.63 0.59
C ARG A 9 23.95 2.81 0.38
N CYS A 10 22.84 3.12 1.06
CA CYS A 10 21.55 2.48 0.81
C CYS A 10 21.14 2.60 -0.67
N LEU A 11 21.33 3.79 -1.24
CA LEU A 11 20.99 4.09 -2.63
C LEU A 11 21.84 3.41 -3.68
N ALA A 12 23.11 3.15 -3.38
CA ALA A 12 23.96 2.38 -4.27
C ALA A 12 23.42 0.97 -4.50
N PHE A 13 22.74 0.39 -3.50
CA PHE A 13 22.10 -0.92 -3.58
C PHE A 13 20.75 -0.89 -4.32
N ASP A 14 19.93 0.15 -4.12
CA ASP A 14 18.61 0.28 -4.77
C ASP A 14 18.69 0.26 -6.31
N LYS A 15 19.69 0.94 -6.90
CA LYS A 15 19.88 0.96 -8.37
C LYS A 15 20.35 -0.39 -8.96
N GLN A 16 21.03 -1.24 -8.19
CA GLN A 16 21.45 -2.58 -8.65
C GLN A 16 20.29 -3.59 -8.66
N ALA A 17 19.35 -3.45 -7.72
CA ALA A 17 18.18 -4.33 -7.64
C ALA A 17 17.23 -4.15 -8.84
N ASP A 18 16.98 -2.90 -9.26
CA ASP A 18 16.09 -2.58 -10.37
C ASP A 18 16.60 -3.14 -11.72
N GLN A 19 17.91 -3.02 -11.99
CA GLN A 19 18.53 -3.57 -13.21
C GLN A 19 18.58 -5.11 -13.23
N SER A 20 18.70 -5.76 -12.06
CA SER A 20 18.82 -7.22 -11.97
C SER A 20 17.47 -7.95 -12.16
N ASN A 21 16.35 -7.28 -11.83
CA ASN A 21 14.99 -7.82 -11.97
C ASN A 21 14.51 -7.83 -13.43
N GLU A 22 14.90 -6.84 -14.25
CA GLU A 22 14.63 -6.83 -15.69
C GLU A 22 15.33 -8.00 -16.42
N GLY A 23 16.60 -8.27 -16.09
CA GLY A 23 17.37 -9.34 -16.73
C GLY A 23 16.86 -10.76 -16.42
N LYS A 24 16.37 -11.00 -15.21
CA LYS A 24 15.88 -12.33 -14.78
C LYS A 24 14.49 -12.66 -15.31
N ALA A 25 13.61 -11.67 -15.50
CA ALA A 25 12.28 -11.87 -16.07
C ALA A 25 12.35 -12.29 -17.55
N ILE A 26 13.26 -11.68 -18.32
CA ILE A 26 13.48 -11.97 -19.75
C ILE A 26 14.13 -13.36 -19.93
N ALA A 27 15.11 -13.71 -19.09
CA ALA A 27 15.84 -14.97 -19.19
C ALA A 27 14.99 -16.21 -18.84
N LYS A 28 13.97 -16.08 -17.97
CA LYS A 28 13.11 -17.21 -17.55
C LYS A 28 12.01 -17.54 -18.58
N HIS A 29 11.64 -16.59 -19.45
CA HIS A 29 10.68 -16.80 -20.54
C HIS A 29 11.32 -17.40 -21.80
N ALA A 30 12.61 -17.14 -22.07
CA ALA A 30 13.32 -17.73 -23.22
C ALA A 30 13.60 -19.24 -23.06
N ARG A 31 13.61 -19.77 -21.83
CA ARG A 31 13.97 -21.17 -21.53
C ARG A 31 12.83 -22.20 -21.59
N ARG A 32 11.58 -21.79 -21.86
CA ARG A 32 10.41 -22.69 -21.92
C ARG A 32 9.90 -23.05 -23.32
N ARG A 33 10.55 -22.59 -24.39
CA ARG A 33 10.30 -23.06 -25.77
C ARG A 33 11.47 -23.87 -26.30
N ARG A 34 11.63 -25.13 -25.85
CA ARG A 34 12.42 -26.18 -26.54
C ARG A 34 12.31 -27.51 -25.80
N VAL A 35 11.17 -28.20 -25.90
CA VAL A 35 11.10 -29.66 -25.76
C VAL A 35 9.95 -30.19 -26.61
N ALA A 36 10.25 -30.65 -27.82
CA ALA A 36 9.56 -31.75 -28.52
C ALA A 36 10.33 -32.05 -29.82
N GLY A 37 10.72 -33.31 -30.01
CA GLY A 37 11.28 -33.81 -31.29
C GLY A 37 12.63 -34.50 -31.16
N ARG A 38 12.62 -35.76 -30.70
CA ARG A 38 13.73 -36.73 -30.84
C ARG A 38 14.01 -37.00 -32.33
N MET A 39 15.27 -37.01 -32.74
CA MET A 39 15.84 -38.12 -33.54
C MET A 39 17.38 -38.07 -33.58
N ARG A 40 17.95 -39.26 -33.78
CA ARG A 40 19.32 -39.70 -33.49
C ARG A 40 20.33 -39.29 -34.59
N THR A 41 21.61 -39.14 -34.24
CA THR A 41 22.76 -40.00 -34.64
C THR A 41 24.05 -39.20 -34.95
N PHE A 42 25.14 -39.68 -34.34
CA PHE A 42 26.60 -39.54 -34.51
C PHE A 42 27.29 -38.59 -35.55
N ALA A 43 28.32 -37.92 -35.01
CA ALA A 43 29.76 -37.90 -35.39
C ALA A 43 30.36 -37.01 -36.51
N LEU A 44 31.53 -36.46 -36.13
CA LEU A 44 32.76 -36.06 -36.87
C LEU A 44 32.67 -34.91 -37.91
N VAL A 45 33.38 -33.78 -37.78
CA VAL A 45 34.84 -33.45 -37.88
C VAL A 45 35.21 -32.80 -39.24
N VAL A 46 35.73 -31.57 -39.14
CA VAL A 46 36.74 -30.87 -39.99
C VAL A 46 36.36 -30.25 -41.36
N GLY A 47 36.80 -28.98 -41.52
CA GLY A 47 37.44 -28.42 -42.73
C GLY A 47 36.51 -27.78 -43.77
N ALA A 48 36.45 -26.46 -43.97
CA ALA A 48 37.41 -25.53 -44.61
C ALA A 48 37.20 -25.36 -46.14
N ILE A 49 37.29 -24.09 -46.60
CA ILE A 49 37.54 -23.59 -47.98
C ILE A 49 36.29 -23.59 -48.92
N ALA A 50 35.65 -22.47 -49.29
CA ALA A 50 35.99 -21.29 -50.13
C ALA A 50 35.65 -21.43 -51.64
N VAL A 51 35.23 -20.29 -52.22
CA VAL A 51 35.03 -19.93 -53.66
C VAL A 51 33.68 -20.40 -54.25
N GLY A 52 32.73 -19.50 -54.56
CA GLY A 52 32.70 -18.58 -55.71
C GLY A 52 32.03 -19.29 -56.91
N GLY A 53 31.08 -18.78 -57.68
CA GLY A 53 30.34 -17.53 -57.78
C GLY A 53 29.30 -17.69 -58.91
N SER A 54 28.51 -16.64 -59.20
CA SER A 54 27.61 -16.46 -60.37
C SER A 54 26.40 -17.42 -60.46
N SER A 55 25.13 -17.01 -60.55
CA SER A 55 24.55 -15.87 -61.27
C SER A 55 23.13 -15.55 -60.74
N ILE A 56 22.85 -14.26 -60.55
CA ILE A 56 21.55 -13.57 -60.33
C ILE A 56 21.27 -12.81 -61.67
N PRO A 57 20.05 -12.45 -62.16
CA PRO A 57 18.89 -11.79 -61.49
C PRO A 57 17.50 -12.26 -61.99
N ALA A 58 16.32 -11.74 -61.62
CA ALA A 58 15.72 -10.87 -60.60
C ALA A 58 14.19 -11.08 -60.80
N PHE A 59 13.31 -11.01 -59.80
CA PHE A 59 12.56 -9.81 -59.36
C PHE A 59 11.82 -10.21 -58.05
N ALA A 60 12.10 -9.53 -56.93
CA ALA A 60 11.28 -8.45 -56.32
C ALA A 60 10.09 -9.00 -55.50
N GLN A 61 9.85 -8.69 -54.22
CA GLN A 61 10.34 -7.64 -53.31
C GLN A 61 10.10 -8.13 -51.87
N GLY A 62 11.13 -8.01 -51.01
CA GLY A 62 10.97 -7.97 -49.56
C GLY A 62 11.42 -6.58 -49.11
N PHE A 63 10.48 -5.75 -48.64
CA PHE A 63 10.80 -4.46 -48.04
C PHE A 63 11.15 -4.69 -46.57
N VAL A 64 12.42 -4.51 -46.26
CA VAL A 64 12.93 -4.25 -44.91
C VAL A 64 12.57 -2.80 -44.57
N PRO A 65 11.90 -2.48 -43.46
CA PRO A 65 11.87 -1.11 -42.99
C PRO A 65 13.28 -0.75 -42.50
N SER A 66 13.83 0.27 -43.14
CA SER A 66 15.03 1.01 -42.77
C SER A 66 15.19 1.17 -41.26
N ARG A 67 16.43 0.98 -40.77
CA ARG A 67 16.90 1.68 -39.57
C ARG A 67 16.63 3.16 -39.77
N GLY A 68 15.59 3.67 -39.11
CA GLY A 68 15.37 5.11 -38.99
C GLY A 68 16.62 5.76 -38.38
N PRO A 69 16.89 7.04 -38.70
CA PRO A 69 18.01 7.73 -38.09
C PRO A 69 17.81 7.68 -36.58
N THR A 70 18.87 7.30 -35.86
CA THR A 70 19.00 7.62 -34.45
C THR A 70 18.88 9.14 -34.33
N VAL A 71 17.70 9.62 -33.95
CA VAL A 71 17.50 11.00 -33.54
C VAL A 71 18.19 11.14 -32.18
N SER A 72 19.50 11.36 -32.19
CA SER A 72 20.14 12.13 -31.14
C SER A 72 19.81 13.60 -31.42
N ALA A 73 18.68 14.07 -30.93
CA ALA A 73 18.39 15.50 -30.92
C ALA A 73 19.38 16.18 -29.94
N PRO A 74 20.03 17.29 -30.33
CA PRO A 74 20.65 18.16 -29.35
C PRO A 74 19.52 18.80 -28.55
N THR A 75 19.33 18.41 -27.29
CA THR A 75 18.47 19.15 -26.36
C THR A 75 18.95 20.58 -26.31
N ASN A 76 18.06 21.53 -26.62
CA ASN A 76 18.38 22.95 -26.73
C ASN A 76 18.87 23.44 -25.35
N ASP A 77 19.93 24.25 -25.27
CA ASP A 77 20.50 24.71 -23.98
C ASP A 77 19.44 25.40 -23.08
N ALA A 78 18.39 25.96 -23.68
CA ALA A 78 17.23 26.53 -22.98
C ALA A 78 16.36 25.47 -22.28
N GLU A 79 16.14 24.30 -22.90
CA GLU A 79 15.35 23.21 -22.30
C GLU A 79 16.09 22.59 -21.12
N ARG A 80 17.42 22.40 -21.24
CA ARG A 80 18.25 21.91 -20.13
C ARG A 80 18.25 22.87 -18.94
N LYS A 81 18.33 24.18 -19.20
CA LYS A 81 18.26 25.21 -18.14
C LYS A 81 16.90 25.22 -17.46
N LEU A 82 15.82 25.04 -18.22
CA LEU A 82 14.48 24.97 -17.65
C LEU A 82 14.32 23.72 -16.78
N GLU A 83 14.75 22.55 -17.26
CA GLU A 83 14.71 21.29 -16.50
C GLU A 83 15.55 21.39 -15.21
N GLU A 84 16.72 22.05 -15.26
CA GLU A 84 17.58 22.29 -14.10
C GLU A 84 16.94 23.26 -13.10
N GLN A 85 16.25 24.31 -13.57
CA GLN A 85 15.49 25.23 -12.71
C GLN A 85 14.30 24.56 -12.05
N GLU A 86 13.53 23.76 -12.79
CA GLU A 86 12.40 23.01 -12.26
C GLU A 86 12.85 21.98 -11.22
N ARG A 87 13.96 21.28 -11.47
CA ARG A 87 14.60 20.37 -10.53
C ARG A 87 15.05 21.11 -9.26
N ALA A 88 15.72 22.25 -9.40
CA ALA A 88 16.19 23.04 -8.26
C ALA A 88 15.02 23.54 -7.40
N ARG A 89 13.93 23.97 -8.05
CA ARG A 89 12.69 24.36 -7.38
C ARG A 89 12.04 23.18 -6.66
N ALA A 90 11.91 22.02 -7.31
CA ALA A 90 11.39 20.83 -6.66
C ALA A 90 12.20 20.42 -5.42
N LEU A 91 13.53 20.59 -5.46
CA LEU A 91 14.35 20.35 -4.27
C LEU A 91 14.09 21.39 -3.17
N ALA A 92 14.05 22.67 -3.51
CA ALA A 92 13.82 23.76 -2.56
C ALA A 92 12.46 23.66 -1.87
N ASP A 93 11.39 23.51 -2.64
CA ASP A 93 10.02 23.38 -2.12
C ASP A 93 9.91 22.17 -1.16
N GLY A 94 10.59 21.07 -1.47
CA GLY A 94 10.62 19.90 -0.59
C GLY A 94 11.40 20.13 0.70
N ILE A 95 12.51 20.89 0.65
CA ILE A 95 13.29 21.24 1.84
C ILE A 95 12.45 22.14 2.77
N GLU A 96 11.68 23.08 2.22
CA GLU A 96 10.79 23.93 3.01
C GLU A 96 9.75 23.10 3.78
N LEU A 97 9.18 22.07 3.16
CA LEU A 97 8.25 21.14 3.83
C LEU A 97 8.95 20.33 4.94
N GLU A 98 10.18 19.87 4.70
CA GLU A 98 10.97 19.17 5.73
C GLU A 98 11.32 20.09 6.91
N ASP A 99 11.72 21.33 6.65
CA ASP A 99 12.06 22.33 7.68
C ASP A 99 10.83 22.73 8.50
N ALA A 100 9.63 22.70 7.89
CA ALA A 100 8.35 22.88 8.58
C ALA A 100 7.88 21.63 9.36
N GLY A 101 8.60 20.51 9.28
CA GLY A 101 8.19 19.23 9.88
C GLY A 101 6.99 18.56 9.19
N GLN A 102 6.60 19.04 8.00
CA GLN A 102 5.50 18.51 7.21
C GLN A 102 5.93 17.27 6.43
N TRP A 103 6.32 16.20 7.14
CA TRP A 103 6.93 15.02 6.54
C TRP A 103 6.03 14.29 5.54
N SER A 104 4.71 14.25 5.76
CA SER A 104 3.77 13.63 4.81
C SER A 104 3.75 14.39 3.48
N ASP A 105 3.60 15.71 3.54
CA ASP A 105 3.58 16.57 2.36
C ASP A 105 4.92 16.53 1.62
N ALA A 106 6.03 16.49 2.36
CA ALA A 106 7.37 16.33 1.79
C ALA A 106 7.50 15.00 1.03
N ILE A 107 6.97 13.90 1.58
CA ILE A 107 6.97 12.58 0.90
C ILE A 107 6.20 12.67 -0.41
N ASP A 108 4.96 13.17 -0.39
CA ASP A 108 4.11 13.27 -1.59
C ASP A 108 4.77 14.14 -2.66
N HIS A 109 5.36 15.26 -2.24
CA HIS A 109 6.11 16.15 -3.11
C HIS A 109 7.33 15.46 -3.74
N TYR A 110 8.16 14.79 -2.94
CA TYR A 110 9.33 14.09 -3.45
C TYR A 110 8.98 12.85 -4.29
N GLU A 111 7.85 12.18 -4.02
CA GLU A 111 7.34 11.13 -4.91
C GLU A 111 6.99 11.67 -6.29
N SER A 112 6.29 12.82 -6.33
CA SER A 112 5.99 13.50 -7.59
C SER A 112 7.28 13.93 -8.31
N ALA A 113 8.21 14.56 -7.58
CA ALA A 113 9.48 15.02 -8.12
C ALA A 113 10.34 13.86 -8.65
N THR A 114 10.40 12.73 -7.96
CA THR A 114 11.18 11.55 -8.39
C THR A 114 10.54 10.83 -9.58
N ARG A 115 9.21 10.89 -9.77
CA ARG A 115 8.57 10.42 -11.01
C ARG A 115 8.96 11.31 -12.20
N ARG A 116 9.07 12.63 -11.99
CA ARG A 116 9.50 13.58 -13.02
C ARG A 116 11.00 13.50 -13.33
N PHE A 117 11.82 13.31 -12.29
CA PHE A 117 13.28 13.27 -12.37
C PHE A 117 13.84 11.93 -11.85
N PRO A 118 13.57 10.79 -12.52
CA PRO A 118 13.85 9.45 -11.99
C PRO A 118 15.34 9.12 -11.84
N GLN A 119 16.23 9.89 -12.46
CA GLN A 119 17.68 9.71 -12.31
C GLN A 119 18.30 10.60 -11.24
N ASP A 120 17.56 11.57 -10.70
CA ASP A 120 18.06 12.48 -9.68
C ASP A 120 18.23 11.74 -8.35
N ARG A 121 19.49 11.64 -7.92
CA ARG A 121 19.83 10.95 -6.67
C ARG A 121 19.46 11.76 -5.45
N ILE A 122 19.53 13.09 -5.51
CA ILE A 122 19.29 13.97 -4.36
C ILE A 122 17.80 13.95 -4.01
N LEU A 123 16.92 14.10 -4.99
CA LEU A 123 15.48 14.02 -4.77
C LEU A 123 15.07 12.66 -4.17
N TYR A 124 15.65 11.57 -4.67
CA TYR A 124 15.40 10.25 -4.10
C TYR A 124 16.01 10.07 -2.69
N GLN A 125 17.15 10.70 -2.37
CA GLN A 125 17.69 10.75 -1.00
C GLN A 125 16.73 11.43 -0.04
N ARG A 126 16.24 12.61 -0.43
CA ARG A 126 15.32 13.39 0.39
C ARG A 126 14.00 12.66 0.61
N LEU A 127 13.48 11.97 -0.41
CA LEU A 127 12.34 11.06 -0.26
C LEU A 127 12.58 10.00 0.83
N LEU A 128 13.74 9.34 0.84
CA LEU A 128 14.05 8.32 1.84
C LEU A 128 14.22 8.91 3.25
N ILE A 129 14.86 10.07 3.38
CA ILE A 129 15.01 10.78 4.67
C ILE A 129 13.63 11.14 5.20
N SER A 130 12.80 11.77 4.37
CA SER A 130 11.45 12.19 4.73
C SER A 130 10.60 11.00 5.18
N ARG A 131 10.69 9.85 4.50
CA ARG A 131 10.01 8.61 4.91
C ARG A 131 10.49 8.09 6.26
N LEU A 132 11.81 8.03 6.49
CA LEU A 132 12.35 7.57 7.77
C LEU A 132 11.93 8.49 8.93
N ARG A 133 11.96 9.81 8.73
CA ARG A 133 11.54 10.80 9.73
C ARG A 133 10.04 10.75 10.00
N PHE A 134 9.21 10.63 8.96
CA PHE A 134 7.77 10.38 9.11
C PHE A 134 7.49 9.13 9.94
N ASP A 135 8.20 8.03 9.63
CA ASP A 135 8.02 6.75 10.31
C ASP A 135 8.48 6.80 11.78
N VAL A 136 9.56 7.53 12.10
CA VAL A 136 9.99 7.77 13.50
C VAL A 136 8.88 8.53 14.24
N ASN A 137 8.46 9.69 13.72
CA ASN A 137 7.43 10.52 14.36
C ASN A 137 6.15 9.73 14.63
N ARG A 138 5.67 8.98 13.65
CA ARG A 138 4.48 8.13 13.80
C ARG A 138 4.65 7.03 14.85
N ARG A 139 5.84 6.40 14.95
CA ARG A 139 6.10 5.37 15.97
C ARG A 139 6.07 5.92 17.39
N TYR A 140 6.68 7.08 17.62
CA TYR A 140 6.78 7.68 18.96
C TYR A 140 5.51 8.44 19.38
N GLN A 141 4.53 8.57 18.50
CA GLN A 141 3.17 9.01 18.83
C GLN A 141 2.23 7.84 19.18
N ASP A 142 2.56 6.60 18.78
CA ASP A 142 1.76 5.40 19.05
C ASP A 142 1.91 4.92 20.50
N GLN A 143 0.83 5.05 21.28
CA GLN A 143 0.82 4.68 22.70
C GLN A 143 1.04 3.18 22.95
N THR A 144 0.59 2.31 22.04
CA THR A 144 0.79 0.85 22.15
C THR A 144 2.23 0.45 21.84
N TYR A 145 2.87 1.17 20.92
CA TYR A 145 4.30 1.06 20.66
C TYR A 145 5.12 1.52 21.88
N LEU A 146 4.85 2.71 22.43
CA LEU A 146 5.56 3.23 23.61
C LEU A 146 5.38 2.34 24.85
N ARG A 147 4.20 1.73 25.02
CA ARG A 147 3.96 0.74 26.08
C ARG A 147 4.84 -0.48 25.89
N SER A 148 4.89 -1.02 24.67
CA SER A 148 5.74 -2.18 24.36
C SER A 148 7.23 -1.87 24.59
N LEU A 149 7.67 -0.66 24.24
CA LEU A 149 9.03 -0.20 24.47
C LEU A 149 9.40 -0.22 25.96
N ARG A 150 8.49 0.24 26.83
CA ARG A 150 8.69 0.25 28.29
C ARG A 150 8.66 -1.15 28.91
N ASP A 151 7.76 -2.01 28.43
CA ASP A 151 7.49 -3.30 29.06
C ASP A 151 8.45 -4.41 28.59
N MET A 152 9.06 -4.25 27.42
CA MET A 152 9.97 -5.24 26.84
C MET A 152 11.42 -5.09 27.32
N THR A 153 12.03 -6.23 27.66
CA THR A 153 13.47 -6.33 27.87
C THR A 153 14.24 -6.31 26.55
N THR A 154 15.52 -5.95 26.61
CA THR A 154 16.42 -6.00 25.45
C THR A 154 16.51 -7.42 24.87
N SER A 155 16.48 -8.47 25.71
CA SER A 155 16.48 -9.85 25.21
C SER A 155 15.23 -10.16 24.38
N GLN A 156 14.03 -9.82 24.87
CA GLN A 156 12.78 -10.01 24.14
C GLN A 156 12.77 -9.23 22.82
N SER A 157 13.30 -8.00 22.81
CA SER A 157 13.41 -7.21 21.57
C SER A 157 14.36 -7.85 20.55
N LEU A 158 15.46 -8.47 20.99
CA LEU A 158 16.40 -9.17 20.11
C LEU A 158 15.82 -10.49 19.58
N ASP A 159 14.96 -11.15 20.37
CA ASP A 159 14.24 -12.34 19.93
C ASP A 159 13.16 -11.99 18.90
N LEU A 160 12.44 -10.87 19.10
CA LEU A 160 11.56 -10.28 18.09
C LEU A 160 12.32 -9.97 16.79
N TYR A 161 13.48 -9.31 16.88
CA TYR A 161 14.31 -9.05 15.71
C TYR A 161 14.75 -10.34 15.00
N SER A 162 15.11 -11.37 15.78
CA SER A 162 15.49 -12.68 15.23
C SER A 162 14.36 -13.39 14.50
N GLU A 163 13.15 -13.29 15.04
CA GLU A 163 11.92 -13.82 14.45
C GLU A 163 11.57 -13.09 13.15
N ILE A 164 11.68 -11.76 13.13
CA ILE A 164 11.45 -10.95 11.92
C ILE A 164 12.45 -11.34 10.84
N LEU A 165 13.76 -11.36 11.14
CA LEU A 165 14.78 -11.74 10.15
C LEU A 165 14.56 -13.17 9.61
N ALA A 166 14.06 -14.10 10.44
CA ALA A 166 13.67 -15.43 9.98
C ALA A 166 12.48 -15.38 9.01
N ASN A 167 11.43 -14.61 9.35
CA ASN A 167 10.29 -14.40 8.45
C ASN A 167 10.72 -13.77 7.13
N LEU A 168 11.62 -12.78 7.15
CA LEU A 168 12.18 -12.21 5.95
C LEU A 168 12.89 -13.30 5.12
N GLN A 169 13.78 -14.10 5.72
CA GLN A 169 14.53 -15.17 5.05
C GLN A 169 13.63 -16.29 4.49
N THR A 170 12.47 -16.54 5.07
CA THR A 170 11.61 -17.64 4.64
C THR A 170 10.50 -17.18 3.70
N HIS A 171 9.91 -16.01 3.91
CA HIS A 171 8.65 -15.61 3.28
C HIS A 171 8.74 -14.41 2.35
N TYR A 172 9.69 -13.50 2.52
CA TYR A 172 9.77 -12.30 1.67
C TYR A 172 9.92 -12.67 0.19
N VAL A 173 9.17 -12.00 -0.70
CA VAL A 173 9.07 -12.42 -2.10
C VAL A 173 10.40 -12.37 -2.87
N ASP A 174 11.23 -11.35 -2.60
CA ASP A 174 12.48 -11.09 -3.33
C ASP A 174 13.71 -11.48 -2.49
N THR A 175 14.87 -11.72 -3.10
CA THR A 175 16.10 -12.07 -2.37
C THR A 175 16.52 -10.96 -1.39
N ILE A 176 17.02 -11.35 -0.21
CA ILE A 176 17.46 -10.41 0.82
C ILE A 176 18.98 -10.31 0.82
N GLU A 177 19.46 -9.07 0.80
CA GLU A 177 20.85 -8.71 1.03
C GLU A 177 21.01 -8.25 2.48
N TRP A 178 21.62 -9.08 3.34
CA TRP A 178 21.72 -8.79 4.77
C TRP A 178 22.55 -7.54 5.09
N SER A 179 23.54 -7.22 4.25
CA SER A 179 24.30 -5.97 4.35
C SER A 179 23.39 -4.75 4.21
N ARG A 180 22.44 -4.79 3.28
CA ARG A 180 21.44 -3.73 3.07
C ARG A 180 20.50 -3.61 4.26
N VAL A 181 20.01 -4.73 4.79
CA VAL A 181 19.15 -4.76 5.98
C VAL A 181 19.85 -4.10 7.18
N LEU A 182 21.12 -4.46 7.44
CA LEU A 182 21.88 -3.87 8.54
C LEU A 182 22.11 -2.37 8.34
N LEU A 183 22.43 -1.95 7.11
CA LEU A 183 22.68 -0.56 6.77
C LEU A 183 21.42 0.31 6.96
N HIS A 184 20.25 -0.17 6.51
CA HIS A 184 18.99 0.55 6.73
C HIS A 184 18.56 0.56 8.20
N GLY A 185 18.81 -0.52 8.96
CA GLY A 185 18.63 -0.51 10.41
C GLY A 185 19.51 0.55 11.09
N THR A 186 20.73 0.73 10.60
CA THR A 186 21.63 1.80 11.07
C THR A 186 21.07 3.17 10.73
N ALA A 187 20.66 3.39 9.47
CA ALA A 187 20.07 4.66 9.03
C ALA A 187 18.82 5.03 9.83
N ALA A 188 17.97 4.05 10.17
CA ALA A 188 16.78 4.26 10.99
C ALA A 188 17.16 4.74 12.40
N LEU A 189 18.12 4.09 13.06
CA LEU A 189 18.62 4.53 14.37
C LEU A 189 19.23 5.93 14.29
N GLU A 190 20.03 6.22 13.27
CA GLU A 190 20.61 7.56 13.09
C GLU A 190 19.57 8.63 12.84
N THR A 191 18.51 8.30 12.12
CA THR A 191 17.39 9.22 11.88
C THR A 191 16.63 9.48 13.18
N ALA A 192 16.42 8.46 14.01
CA ALA A 192 15.80 8.62 15.32
C ALA A 192 16.67 9.49 16.26
N LEU A 193 17.99 9.30 16.26
CA LEU A 193 18.93 10.12 17.05
C LEU A 193 19.00 11.58 16.61
N ASP A 194 18.54 11.90 15.39
CA ASP A 194 18.47 13.23 14.81
C ASP A 194 17.06 13.86 14.97
N ASP A 195 16.08 13.09 15.46
CA ASP A 195 14.71 13.53 15.68
C ASP A 195 14.53 14.12 17.08
N GLU A 196 13.99 15.34 17.15
CA GLU A 196 13.86 16.09 18.40
C GLU A 196 12.92 15.39 19.41
N THR A 197 11.77 14.91 18.94
CA THR A 197 10.79 14.21 19.77
C THR A 197 11.39 12.94 20.37
N PHE A 198 12.11 12.16 19.55
CA PHE A 198 12.81 10.97 20.02
C PHE A 198 13.86 11.32 21.07
N VAL A 199 14.74 12.29 20.81
CA VAL A 199 15.82 12.66 21.74
C VAL A 199 15.25 13.14 23.08
N GLN A 200 14.24 14.01 23.05
CA GLN A 200 13.59 14.50 24.28
C GLN A 200 12.94 13.36 25.07
N THR A 201 12.32 12.39 24.39
CA THR A 201 11.58 11.30 25.03
C THR A 201 12.51 10.20 25.56
N MET A 202 13.51 9.82 24.77
CA MET A 202 14.32 8.62 24.96
C MET A 202 15.71 8.90 25.54
N LEU A 203 16.19 10.13 25.38
CA LEU A 203 17.56 10.55 25.72
C LEU A 203 17.59 11.89 26.49
N PRO A 204 16.78 12.08 27.55
CA PRO A 204 16.65 13.38 28.22
C PRO A 204 17.96 13.91 28.84
N ASN A 205 18.97 13.05 29.02
CA ASN A 205 20.24 13.40 29.65
C ASN A 205 21.43 13.39 28.68
N ALA A 206 21.26 13.05 27.40
CA ALA A 206 22.35 12.98 26.44
C ALA A 206 22.58 14.34 25.78
N THR A 207 23.83 14.78 25.65
CA THR A 207 24.16 16.02 24.93
C THR A 207 24.24 15.78 23.41
N PRO A 208 24.01 16.81 22.58
CA PRO A 208 24.18 16.71 21.12
C PRO A 208 25.56 16.19 20.70
N GLU A 209 26.63 16.57 21.42
CA GLU A 209 27.99 16.11 21.15
C GLU A 209 28.17 14.62 21.44
N GLN A 210 27.52 14.09 22.50
CA GLN A 210 27.53 12.66 22.79
C GLN A 210 26.83 11.87 21.70
N ILE A 211 25.66 12.36 21.24
CA ILE A 211 24.88 11.74 20.17
C ILE A 211 25.69 11.71 18.87
N GLU A 212 26.31 12.83 18.48
CA GLU A 212 27.10 12.90 17.25
C GLU A 212 28.34 12.00 17.32
N LYS A 213 29.02 11.97 18.46
CA LYS A 213 30.14 11.05 18.68
C LYS A 213 29.72 9.58 18.53
N PHE A 214 28.57 9.21 19.10
CA PHE A 214 28.03 7.85 18.99
C PHE A 214 27.68 7.48 17.54
N ARG A 215 27.02 8.37 16.80
CA ARG A 215 26.72 8.17 15.36
C ARG A 215 27.98 7.87 14.55
N MET A 216 29.03 8.67 14.75
CA MET A 216 30.32 8.47 14.09
C MET A 216 30.95 7.11 14.41
N GLU A 217 30.88 6.66 15.67
CA GLU A 217 31.47 5.40 16.13
C GLU A 217 30.72 4.17 15.59
N ILE A 218 29.38 4.21 15.54
CA ILE A 218 28.57 3.09 15.02
C ILE A 218 28.97 2.74 13.58
N HIS A 219 29.18 3.75 12.72
CA HIS A 219 29.57 3.53 11.32
C HIS A 219 30.85 2.73 11.19
N HIS A 220 31.86 3.12 11.96
CA HIS A 220 33.15 2.46 11.96
C HIS A 220 32.98 0.99 12.36
N ARG A 221 32.23 0.74 13.43
CA ARG A 221 31.99 -0.62 13.94
C ARG A 221 31.20 -1.48 12.98
N ILE A 222 30.09 -0.97 12.44
CA ILE A 222 29.23 -1.73 11.54
C ILE A 222 29.95 -2.08 10.23
N SER A 223 30.78 -1.17 9.71
CA SER A 223 31.53 -1.42 8.47
C SER A 223 32.50 -2.61 8.55
N GLN A 224 32.87 -3.04 9.75
CA GLN A 224 33.80 -4.16 10.00
C GLN A 224 33.08 -5.47 10.33
N ARG A 225 31.75 -5.48 10.42
CA ARG A 225 30.97 -6.66 10.84
C ARG A 225 30.62 -7.57 9.66
N SER A 226 30.52 -8.87 9.96
CA SER A 226 29.99 -9.85 9.01
C SER A 226 28.49 -9.60 8.77
N THR A 227 28.05 -9.81 7.54
CA THR A 227 26.64 -9.76 7.13
C THR A 227 26.30 -10.95 6.25
N GLN A 228 26.87 -12.12 6.56
CA GLN A 228 26.65 -13.36 5.78
C GLN A 228 25.35 -14.06 6.18
N SER A 229 24.91 -13.85 7.43
CA SER A 229 23.72 -14.50 7.97
C SER A 229 22.87 -13.55 8.81
N ARG A 230 21.60 -13.91 9.01
CA ARG A 230 20.72 -13.22 9.97
C ARG A 230 21.24 -13.26 11.40
N PHE A 231 22.05 -14.26 11.76
CA PHE A 231 22.65 -14.36 13.10
C PHE A 231 23.73 -13.29 13.30
N ASP A 232 24.48 -12.98 12.24
CA ASP A 232 25.50 -11.91 12.26
C ASP A 232 24.85 -10.55 12.54
N LEU A 233 23.68 -10.30 11.92
CA LEU A 233 22.88 -9.09 12.14
C LEU A 233 22.41 -9.01 13.58
N ARG A 234 21.82 -10.09 14.13
CA ARG A 234 21.38 -10.13 15.53
C ARG A 234 22.53 -9.85 16.49
N ALA A 235 23.70 -10.45 16.27
CA ALA A 235 24.87 -10.25 17.10
C ALA A 235 25.38 -8.80 17.03
N THR A 236 25.40 -8.22 15.83
CA THR A 236 25.79 -6.81 15.62
C THR A 236 24.84 -5.86 16.33
N VAL A 237 23.52 -6.03 16.16
CA VAL A 237 22.51 -5.17 16.81
C VAL A 237 22.57 -5.29 18.33
N SER A 238 22.81 -6.50 18.87
CA SER A 238 23.01 -6.68 20.31
C SER A 238 24.20 -5.87 20.85
N GLN A 239 25.29 -5.75 20.08
CA GLN A 239 26.45 -4.96 20.48
C GLN A 239 26.18 -3.46 20.37
N VAL A 240 25.48 -3.03 19.32
CA VAL A 240 25.07 -1.63 19.16
C VAL A 240 24.14 -1.21 20.30
N ALA A 241 23.18 -2.05 20.68
CA ALA A 241 22.29 -1.82 21.82
C ALA A 241 23.07 -1.65 23.14
N SER A 242 24.04 -2.51 23.43
CA SER A 242 24.90 -2.36 24.61
C SER A 242 25.72 -1.07 24.58
N MET A 243 26.23 -0.68 23.41
CA MET A 243 27.00 0.55 23.23
C MET A 243 26.12 1.80 23.42
N ALA A 244 24.93 1.82 22.82
CA ALA A 244 23.97 2.91 22.95
C ALA A 244 23.56 3.13 24.41
N GLN A 245 23.34 2.03 25.14
CA GLN A 245 23.03 2.07 26.56
C GLN A 245 24.18 2.63 27.41
N GLN A 246 25.43 2.27 27.08
CA GLN A 246 26.61 2.73 27.81
C GLN A 246 26.98 4.19 27.51
N GLU A 247 26.86 4.61 26.26
CA GLU A 247 27.34 5.93 25.82
C GLU A 247 26.29 7.03 25.89
N LEU A 248 25.01 6.68 25.61
CA LEU A 248 23.90 7.64 25.58
C LEU A 248 22.86 7.40 26.67
N GLY A 249 22.86 6.24 27.31
CA GLY A 249 21.75 5.82 28.17
C GLY A 249 20.52 5.33 27.40
N LEU A 250 20.61 5.17 26.08
CA LEU A 250 19.50 4.69 25.24
C LEU A 250 19.17 3.24 25.61
N SER A 251 17.90 2.96 25.88
CA SER A 251 17.49 1.58 26.17
C SER A 251 17.85 0.64 25.02
N GLY A 252 18.33 -0.56 25.35
CA GLY A 252 18.63 -1.58 24.35
C GLY A 252 17.39 -1.95 23.54
N THR A 253 16.20 -1.92 24.15
CA THR A 253 14.91 -2.16 23.49
C THR A 253 14.64 -1.14 22.38
N ALA A 254 14.77 0.17 22.67
CA ALA A 254 14.60 1.22 21.69
C ALA A 254 15.57 1.06 20.51
N THR A 255 16.85 0.81 20.82
CA THR A 255 17.88 0.57 19.80
C THR A 255 17.48 -0.58 18.87
N VAL A 256 17.07 -1.72 19.43
CA VAL A 256 16.69 -2.89 18.63
C VAL A 256 15.46 -2.62 17.78
N LEU A 257 14.45 -1.91 18.30
CA LEU A 257 13.24 -1.59 17.56
C LEU A 257 13.48 -0.62 16.39
N GLU A 258 14.46 0.28 16.48
CA GLU A 258 14.89 1.10 15.34
C GLU A 258 15.54 0.23 14.25
N PHE A 259 16.38 -0.74 14.64
CA PHE A 259 16.93 -1.70 13.69
C PHE A 259 15.86 -2.60 13.05
N VAL A 260 14.86 -3.02 13.82
CA VAL A 260 13.69 -3.75 13.29
C VAL A 260 12.96 -2.91 12.25
N SER A 261 12.69 -1.65 12.57
CA SER A 261 11.95 -0.74 11.68
C SER A 261 12.71 -0.46 10.39
N GLY A 262 14.02 -0.21 10.47
CA GLY A 262 14.87 -0.08 9.28
C GLY A 262 15.00 -1.37 8.47
N ALA A 263 14.99 -2.54 9.13
CA ALA A 263 15.06 -3.83 8.44
C ALA A 263 13.83 -4.16 7.60
N VAL A 264 12.65 -3.66 7.99
CA VAL A 264 11.41 -3.85 7.20
C VAL A 264 11.22 -2.77 6.15
N SER A 265 11.56 -1.51 6.45
CA SER A 265 11.38 -0.39 5.51
C SER A 265 12.28 -0.43 4.28
N THR A 266 13.41 -1.15 4.35
CA THR A 266 14.30 -1.36 3.19
C THR A 266 13.71 -2.25 2.09
N LEU A 267 12.70 -3.05 2.41
CA LEU A 267 12.26 -4.13 1.53
C LEU A 267 11.39 -3.63 0.39
N ASP A 268 10.25 -3.05 0.74
CA ASP A 268 9.30 -2.42 -0.17
C ASP A 268 8.40 -1.46 0.62
N THR A 269 7.52 -0.73 -0.07
CA THR A 269 6.61 0.25 0.53
C THR A 269 5.43 -0.37 1.29
N TYR A 270 5.29 -1.70 1.30
CA TYR A 270 4.13 -2.40 1.87
C TYR A 270 4.49 -3.23 3.11
N THR A 271 5.76 -3.58 3.25
CA THR A 271 6.31 -4.37 4.35
C THR A 271 6.56 -3.46 5.55
N ARG A 272 5.94 -3.79 6.68
CA ARG A 272 6.01 -2.97 7.89
C ARG A 272 5.82 -3.77 9.16
N LEU A 273 6.44 -3.27 10.22
CA LEU A 273 6.15 -3.68 11.59
C LEU A 273 4.82 -3.04 12.01
N LEU A 274 3.98 -3.80 12.70
CA LEU A 274 2.73 -3.35 13.28
C LEU A 274 2.89 -3.37 14.81
N SER A 275 2.70 -2.23 15.46
CA SER A 275 2.49 -2.18 16.92
C SER A 275 1.25 -3.00 17.32
N PRO A 276 1.05 -3.29 18.62
CA PRO A 276 -0.14 -4.02 19.06
C PRO A 276 -1.45 -3.37 18.60
N GLY A 277 -1.59 -2.04 18.74
CA GLY A 277 -2.79 -1.33 18.28
C GLY A 277 -2.96 -1.40 16.76
N GLN A 278 -1.88 -1.20 16.00
CA GLN A 278 -1.92 -1.30 14.54
C GLN A 278 -2.25 -2.72 14.05
N LEU A 279 -1.84 -3.75 14.80
CA LEU A 279 -2.16 -5.14 14.50
C LEU A 279 -3.65 -5.42 14.71
N ASP A 280 -4.22 -4.93 15.82
CA ASP A 280 -5.64 -5.09 16.11
C ASP A 280 -6.52 -4.32 15.11
N ASP A 281 -6.12 -3.10 14.74
CA ASP A 281 -6.79 -2.30 13.69
C ASP A 281 -6.76 -2.99 12.32
N MET A 282 -5.63 -3.62 11.98
CA MET A 282 -5.48 -4.39 10.75
C MET A 282 -6.46 -5.58 10.72
N PHE A 283 -6.57 -6.34 11.81
CA PHE A 283 -7.50 -7.47 11.87
C PHE A 283 -8.97 -7.04 11.88
N SER A 284 -9.28 -5.93 12.55
CA SER A 284 -10.61 -5.32 12.53
C SER A 284 -11.03 -4.94 11.09
N THR A 285 -10.12 -4.30 10.35
CA THR A 285 -10.33 -3.97 8.93
C THR A 285 -10.59 -5.21 8.08
N ILE A 286 -9.83 -6.29 8.28
CA ILE A 286 -9.97 -7.56 7.55
C ILE A 286 -11.34 -8.22 7.79
N ASP A 287 -11.74 -8.23 9.04
CA ASP A 287 -12.99 -8.83 9.47
C ASP A 287 -14.21 -7.97 9.10
N GLY A 288 -13.99 -6.74 8.62
CA GLY A 288 -15.06 -5.78 8.28
C GLY A 288 -15.79 -5.27 9.50
N ASN A 289 -15.14 -5.28 10.66
CA ASN A 289 -15.75 -4.97 11.92
C ASN A 289 -14.88 -4.01 12.72
N PHE A 290 -15.49 -3.21 13.56
CA PHE A 290 -14.77 -2.37 14.50
C PHE A 290 -15.37 -2.51 15.88
N VAL A 291 -14.53 -2.58 16.92
CA VAL A 291 -15.02 -2.53 18.30
C VAL A 291 -15.02 -1.08 18.75
N GLY A 292 -16.21 -0.52 18.88
CA GLY A 292 -16.38 0.87 19.28
C GLY A 292 -17.85 1.24 19.30
N LEU A 293 -18.15 2.46 18.88
CA LEU A 293 -19.51 3.00 18.92
C LEU A 293 -20.22 2.97 17.57
N GLY A 294 -19.49 2.75 16.49
CA GLY A 294 -20.03 2.79 15.13
C GLY A 294 -20.32 4.21 14.66
N VAL A 295 -19.36 5.12 14.83
CA VAL A 295 -19.46 6.52 14.40
C VAL A 295 -18.25 6.90 13.55
N GLU A 296 -18.49 7.73 12.54
CA GLU A 296 -17.45 8.40 11.79
C GLU A 296 -17.29 9.82 12.33
N LEU A 297 -16.05 10.23 12.56
CA LEU A 297 -15.73 11.45 13.31
C LEU A 297 -14.89 12.40 12.46
N LYS A 298 -15.11 13.70 12.66
CA LYS A 298 -14.27 14.77 12.14
C LYS A 298 -13.81 15.66 13.30
N PRO A 299 -12.51 15.94 13.42
CA PRO A 299 -12.02 16.95 14.36
C PRO A 299 -12.74 18.29 14.14
N GLY A 300 -13.29 18.85 15.22
CA GLY A 300 -13.73 20.24 15.32
C GLY A 300 -12.74 21.04 16.17
N GLU A 301 -13.01 22.33 16.33
CA GLU A 301 -12.16 23.23 17.13
C GLU A 301 -12.08 22.79 18.60
N ASP A 302 -13.23 22.55 19.23
CA ASP A 302 -13.33 22.17 20.65
C ASP A 302 -14.08 20.84 20.88
N CYS A 303 -14.28 20.04 19.84
CA CYS A 303 -15.10 18.82 19.89
C CYS A 303 -14.77 17.83 18.77
N LEU A 304 -15.33 16.62 18.85
CA LEU A 304 -15.40 15.71 17.70
C LEU A 304 -16.79 15.77 17.08
N ASN A 305 -16.88 16.17 15.82
CA ASN A 305 -18.13 16.17 15.07
C ASN A 305 -18.45 14.77 14.55
N ILE A 306 -19.68 14.31 14.73
CA ILE A 306 -20.15 13.02 14.20
C ILE A 306 -20.62 13.23 12.77
N LEU A 307 -19.87 12.71 11.81
CA LEU A 307 -20.20 12.78 10.39
C LEU A 307 -21.31 11.80 10.02
N SER A 308 -21.18 10.56 10.49
CA SER A 308 -22.12 9.50 10.20
C SER A 308 -22.20 8.51 11.36
N VAL A 309 -23.32 7.80 11.45
CA VAL A 309 -23.57 6.76 12.46
C VAL A 309 -23.96 5.49 11.72
N ILE A 310 -23.33 4.37 12.09
CA ILE A 310 -23.62 3.08 11.48
C ILE A 310 -25.00 2.61 11.95
N PRO A 311 -25.95 2.37 11.03
CA PRO A 311 -27.29 1.92 11.38
C PRO A 311 -27.27 0.61 12.17
N GLY A 312 -28.03 0.55 13.26
CA GLY A 312 -28.05 -0.60 14.17
C GLY A 312 -26.73 -0.81 14.91
N GLY A 313 -25.86 0.20 15.00
CA GLY A 313 -24.67 0.25 15.86
C GLY A 313 -24.97 0.81 17.27
N PRO A 314 -24.03 0.74 18.24
CA PRO A 314 -24.23 1.24 19.60
C PRO A 314 -24.63 2.70 19.68
N ALA A 315 -24.03 3.54 18.83
CA ALA A 315 -24.34 4.97 18.80
C ALA A 315 -25.76 5.21 18.29
N ASP A 316 -26.17 4.51 17.22
CA ASP A 316 -27.55 4.59 16.69
C ASP A 316 -28.57 4.13 17.74
N GLU A 317 -28.33 3.00 18.40
CA GLU A 317 -29.17 2.48 19.49
C GLU A 317 -29.24 3.43 20.70
N ALA A 318 -28.17 4.19 20.95
CA ALA A 318 -28.13 5.21 21.99
C ALA A 318 -28.73 6.56 21.55
N GLY A 319 -29.28 6.64 20.33
CA GLY A 319 -29.92 7.81 19.76
C GLY A 319 -28.93 8.93 19.43
N ILE A 320 -27.69 8.58 19.10
CA ILE A 320 -26.71 9.50 18.52
C ILE A 320 -26.98 9.59 17.03
N VAL A 321 -26.95 10.80 16.48
CA VAL A 321 -27.23 11.04 15.05
C VAL A 321 -26.09 11.83 14.40
N ALA A 322 -26.02 11.78 13.07
CA ALA A 322 -25.10 12.63 12.31
C ALA A 322 -25.36 14.12 12.62
N GLY A 323 -24.28 14.89 12.80
CA GLY A 323 -24.32 16.29 13.22
C GLY A 323 -24.22 16.51 14.74
N ASP A 324 -24.33 15.46 15.54
CA ASP A 324 -24.01 15.54 16.98
C ASP A 324 -22.52 15.85 17.21
N ARG A 325 -22.21 16.52 18.32
CA ARG A 325 -20.84 16.86 18.73
C ARG A 325 -20.47 16.18 20.04
N ILE A 326 -19.36 15.45 20.07
CA ILE A 326 -18.78 14.88 21.28
C ILE A 326 -17.91 15.95 21.94
N MET A 327 -18.39 16.48 23.06
CA MET A 327 -17.72 17.51 23.86
C MET A 327 -16.79 16.90 24.92
N GLY A 328 -17.03 15.65 25.30
CA GLY A 328 -16.23 14.95 26.31
C GLY A 328 -16.42 13.44 26.27
N VAL A 329 -15.37 12.72 26.71
CA VAL A 329 -15.32 11.27 26.82
C VAL A 329 -14.84 10.90 28.22
N ASP A 330 -15.66 10.16 28.96
CA ASP A 330 -15.51 9.86 30.38
C ASP A 330 -15.30 11.14 31.22
N ALA A 331 -14.11 11.34 31.79
CA ALA A 331 -13.77 12.53 32.57
C ALA A 331 -12.90 13.53 31.79
N ILE A 332 -12.73 13.31 30.48
CA ILE A 332 -11.81 14.04 29.62
C ILE A 332 -12.62 14.93 28.67
N SER A 333 -12.37 16.24 28.77
CA SER A 333 -12.90 17.24 27.84
C SER A 333 -12.23 17.08 26.48
N ALA A 334 -13.03 17.14 25.40
CA ALA A 334 -12.50 17.08 24.04
C ALA A 334 -11.70 18.34 23.67
N ALA A 335 -11.99 19.49 24.28
CA ALA A 335 -11.30 20.76 24.02
C ALA A 335 -9.86 20.79 24.56
N ASP A 336 -9.55 19.99 25.58
CA ASP A 336 -8.26 20.03 26.29
C ASP A 336 -7.25 19.00 25.76
N ARG A 337 -7.60 18.28 24.69
CA ARG A 337 -6.87 17.12 24.21
C ARG A 337 -6.81 17.09 22.69
N ASP A 338 -5.81 16.37 22.21
CA ASP A 338 -5.69 16.05 20.80
C ASP A 338 -6.92 15.24 20.31
N PRO A 339 -7.53 15.60 19.16
CA PRO A 339 -8.69 14.92 18.62
C PRO A 339 -8.52 13.41 18.43
N ASP A 340 -7.34 12.94 18.01
CA ASP A 340 -7.08 11.52 17.78
C ASP A 340 -7.03 10.78 19.11
N TYR A 341 -6.43 11.39 20.15
CA TYR A 341 -6.48 10.85 21.50
C TYR A 341 -7.92 10.69 22.01
N VAL A 342 -8.78 11.69 21.79
CA VAL A 342 -10.19 11.63 22.21
C VAL A 342 -10.94 10.54 21.44
N ALA A 343 -10.68 10.39 20.14
CA ALA A 343 -11.27 9.33 19.32
C ALA A 343 -10.84 7.93 19.79
N ASP A 344 -9.59 7.76 20.21
CA ASP A 344 -9.09 6.49 20.76
C ASP A 344 -9.78 6.09 22.07
N LEU A 345 -10.19 7.06 22.90
CA LEU A 345 -10.96 6.78 24.13
C LEU A 345 -12.35 6.19 23.83
N LEU A 346 -12.90 6.43 22.64
CA LEU A 346 -14.17 5.84 22.22
C LEU A 346 -14.01 4.33 21.94
N ARG A 347 -12.78 3.87 21.68
CA ARG A 347 -12.43 2.46 21.54
C ARG A 347 -12.21 1.82 22.90
N GLY A 348 -12.25 0.49 22.93
CA GLY A 348 -12.02 -0.26 24.15
C GLY A 348 -12.55 -1.69 24.06
N PRO A 349 -12.39 -2.49 25.13
CA PRO A 349 -12.85 -3.87 25.16
C PRO A 349 -14.34 -3.97 24.85
N GLU A 350 -14.72 -5.00 24.08
CA GLU A 350 -16.12 -5.31 23.82
C GLU A 350 -16.90 -5.50 25.15
N GLY A 351 -18.10 -4.93 25.22
CA GLY A 351 -18.96 -4.92 26.41
C GLY A 351 -18.59 -3.86 27.45
N SER A 352 -17.45 -3.16 27.32
CA SER A 352 -17.13 -2.04 28.21
C SER A 352 -18.02 -0.83 27.92
N LEU A 353 -18.27 0.00 28.94
CA LEU A 353 -19.05 1.23 28.82
C LEU A 353 -18.13 2.43 28.62
N VAL A 354 -18.57 3.39 27.81
CA VAL A 354 -17.99 4.73 27.72
C VAL A 354 -19.06 5.75 28.07
N SER A 355 -18.70 6.78 28.82
CA SER A 355 -19.56 7.93 29.07
C SER A 355 -19.23 9.03 28.06
N LEU A 356 -20.23 9.60 27.41
CA LEU A 356 -20.08 10.66 26.42
C LEU A 356 -20.86 11.89 26.87
N GLU A 357 -20.29 13.06 26.66
CA GLU A 357 -21.01 14.31 26.70
C GLU A 357 -21.27 14.76 25.26
N ILE A 358 -22.53 14.76 24.84
CA ILE A 358 -22.94 15.00 23.46
C ILE A 358 -23.82 16.24 23.38
N ALA A 359 -23.55 17.11 22.42
CA ALA A 359 -24.38 18.27 22.10
C ALA A 359 -24.87 18.19 20.65
N SER A 360 -26.18 18.02 20.46
CA SER A 360 -26.83 18.20 19.15
C SER A 360 -26.84 19.69 18.78
N VAL A 361 -27.02 19.99 17.49
CA VAL A 361 -27.17 21.36 17.00
C VAL A 361 -28.29 22.07 17.79
N ASP A 362 -27.96 23.22 18.38
CA ASP A 362 -28.85 24.06 19.20
C ASP A 362 -29.46 23.41 20.46
N GLN A 363 -28.89 22.31 20.96
CA GLN A 363 -29.34 21.65 22.19
C GLN A 363 -28.29 21.73 23.30
N GLN A 364 -28.77 21.65 24.55
CA GLN A 364 -27.89 21.55 25.71
C GLN A 364 -27.15 20.21 25.70
N PRO A 365 -25.88 20.17 26.15
CA PRO A 365 -25.14 18.93 26.28
C PRO A 365 -25.88 17.91 27.15
N ARG A 366 -25.89 16.66 26.70
CA ARG A 366 -26.46 15.51 27.42
C ARG A 366 -25.39 14.46 27.65
N SER A 367 -25.41 13.85 28.84
CA SER A 367 -24.54 12.72 29.15
C SER A 367 -25.23 11.41 28.77
N ILE A 368 -24.51 10.55 28.05
CA ILE A 368 -25.00 9.28 27.53
C ILE A 368 -23.94 8.22 27.80
N ARG A 369 -24.36 7.01 28.21
CA ARG A 369 -23.46 5.87 28.35
C ARG A 369 -23.72 4.89 27.23
N VAL A 370 -22.67 4.51 26.52
CA VAL A 370 -22.75 3.60 25.37
C VAL A 370 -21.88 2.38 25.63
N ALA A 371 -22.42 1.19 25.36
CA ALA A 371 -21.66 -0.05 25.42
C ALA A 371 -20.87 -0.22 24.11
N ARG A 372 -19.56 -0.40 24.21
CA ARG A 372 -18.71 -0.71 23.06
C ARG A 372 -19.05 -2.11 22.58
N ARG A 373 -19.32 -2.28 21.29
CA ARG A 373 -19.51 -3.60 20.69
C ARG A 373 -18.91 -3.67 19.30
N ARG A 374 -18.80 -4.89 18.78
CA ARG A 374 -18.47 -5.12 17.39
C ARG A 374 -19.57 -4.52 16.49
N VAL A 375 -19.17 -3.62 15.59
CA VAL A 375 -20.03 -3.04 14.57
C VAL A 375 -19.52 -3.46 13.21
N ASP A 376 -20.38 -4.07 12.40
CA ASP A 376 -20.04 -4.43 11.03
C ASP A 376 -20.14 -3.17 10.16
N VAL A 377 -19.07 -2.88 9.42
CA VAL A 377 -19.04 -1.75 8.48
C VAL A 377 -19.46 -2.28 7.11
N PRO A 378 -20.57 -1.79 6.53
CA PRO A 378 -20.98 -2.22 5.19
C PRO A 378 -19.87 -1.95 4.18
N CYS A 379 -19.63 -2.90 3.28
CA CYS A 379 -18.67 -2.71 2.19
C CYS A 379 -19.35 -2.42 0.86
N VAL A 380 -20.67 -2.67 0.76
CA VAL A 380 -21.49 -2.33 -0.40
C VAL A 380 -22.43 -1.19 -0.06
N GLU A 381 -22.34 -0.10 -0.82
CA GLU A 381 -23.08 1.15 -0.61
C GLU A 381 -23.88 1.54 -1.87
N ASN A 382 -24.80 2.51 -1.70
CA ASN A 382 -25.54 3.17 -2.79
C ASN A 382 -26.24 2.20 -3.75
N ILE A 383 -26.90 1.16 -3.23
CA ILE A 383 -27.57 0.13 -4.06
C ILE A 383 -28.88 0.68 -4.64
N HIS A 384 -28.94 0.93 -5.94
CA HIS A 384 -30.16 1.41 -6.62
C HIS A 384 -30.11 1.19 -8.15
N LEU A 385 -31.22 1.49 -8.85
CA LEU A 385 -31.22 1.59 -10.32
C LEU A 385 -30.83 3.02 -10.72
N VAL A 386 -29.63 3.19 -11.26
CA VAL A 386 -29.11 4.50 -11.71
C VAL A 386 -29.81 4.98 -12.99
N ASP A 387 -30.32 4.05 -13.80
CA ASP A 387 -31.20 4.33 -14.93
C ASP A 387 -32.42 3.41 -14.85
N THR A 388 -33.59 3.99 -14.64
CA THR A 388 -34.84 3.24 -14.48
C THR A 388 -35.43 2.73 -15.79
N ASP A 389 -35.10 3.34 -16.92
CA ASP A 389 -35.63 2.99 -18.24
C ASP A 389 -34.81 1.85 -18.86
N ALA A 390 -33.49 1.98 -18.85
CA ALA A 390 -32.55 0.94 -19.26
C ALA A 390 -32.39 -0.17 -18.19
N LYS A 391 -32.87 0.06 -16.96
CA LYS A 391 -32.77 -0.85 -15.80
C LYS A 391 -31.32 -1.17 -15.44
N ILE A 392 -30.49 -0.14 -15.36
CA ILE A 392 -29.08 -0.25 -15.00
C ILE A 392 -28.98 -0.22 -13.47
N GLY A 393 -28.54 -1.32 -12.88
CA GLY A 393 -28.24 -1.40 -11.46
C GLY A 393 -26.87 -0.79 -11.15
N TYR A 394 -26.75 -0.18 -9.99
CA TYR A 394 -25.50 0.39 -9.49
C TYR A 394 -25.33 -0.01 -8.02
N PHE A 395 -24.08 -0.31 -7.66
CA PHE A 395 -23.63 -0.24 -6.28
C PHE A 395 -22.14 0.11 -6.24
N ARG A 396 -21.74 0.71 -5.12
CA ARG A 396 -20.35 1.01 -4.84
C ARG A 396 -19.78 -0.03 -3.89
N LEU A 397 -18.59 -0.53 -4.19
CA LEU A 397 -17.86 -1.46 -3.31
C LEU A 397 -16.65 -0.71 -2.76
N THR A 398 -16.67 -0.40 -1.46
CA THR A 398 -15.68 0.48 -0.82
C THR A 398 -14.43 -0.27 -0.32
N ASN A 399 -14.55 -1.56 -0.03
CA ASN A 399 -13.46 -2.41 0.45
C ASN A 399 -13.75 -3.90 0.17
N PHE A 400 -12.71 -4.72 0.13
CA PHE A 400 -12.83 -6.18 0.09
C PHE A 400 -12.55 -6.75 1.49
N GLN A 401 -13.59 -7.12 2.21
CA GLN A 401 -13.54 -7.70 3.55
C GLN A 401 -14.22 -9.07 3.57
N LYS A 402 -14.22 -9.71 4.73
CA LYS A 402 -14.77 -11.07 4.87
C LYS A 402 -16.27 -11.17 4.50
N SER A 403 -17.06 -10.13 4.76
CA SER A 403 -18.49 -10.09 4.43
C SER A 403 -18.79 -9.78 2.96
N THR A 404 -17.81 -9.29 2.19
CA THR A 404 -18.04 -8.76 0.84
C THR A 404 -18.76 -9.72 -0.10
N PRO A 405 -18.40 -11.01 -0.21
CA PRO A 405 -19.13 -11.92 -1.10
C PRO A 405 -20.62 -12.01 -0.78
N ALA A 406 -20.98 -12.02 0.50
CA ALA A 406 -22.37 -12.09 0.95
C ALA A 406 -23.13 -10.78 0.73
N GLU A 407 -22.49 -9.62 0.97
CA GLU A 407 -23.08 -8.31 0.73
C GLU A 407 -23.29 -8.03 -0.76
N VAL A 408 -22.34 -8.40 -1.60
CA VAL A 408 -22.47 -8.30 -3.07
C VAL A 408 -23.64 -9.17 -3.54
N GLU A 409 -23.71 -10.43 -3.09
CA GLU A 409 -24.82 -11.31 -3.47
C GLU A 409 -26.18 -10.74 -3.04
N LYS A 410 -26.27 -10.17 -1.82
CA LYS A 410 -27.48 -9.49 -1.33
C LYS A 410 -27.85 -8.29 -2.21
N ALA A 411 -26.89 -7.47 -2.62
CA ALA A 411 -27.10 -6.33 -3.51
C ALA A 411 -27.59 -6.78 -4.89
N LEU A 412 -26.97 -7.82 -5.47
CA LEU A 412 -27.37 -8.39 -6.75
C LEU A 412 -28.82 -8.89 -6.74
N TRP A 413 -29.23 -9.61 -5.69
CA TRP A 413 -30.63 -10.04 -5.54
C TRP A 413 -31.59 -8.87 -5.31
N ALA A 414 -31.17 -7.83 -4.58
CA ALA A 414 -31.99 -6.63 -4.40
C ALA A 414 -32.24 -5.91 -5.74
N LEU A 415 -31.20 -5.72 -6.55
CA LEU A 415 -31.31 -5.10 -7.87
C LEU A 415 -32.06 -5.98 -8.87
N SER A 416 -31.83 -7.30 -8.85
CA SER A 416 -32.55 -8.26 -9.68
C SER A 416 -34.07 -8.20 -9.45
N ARG A 417 -34.51 -8.10 -8.19
CA ARG A 417 -35.93 -7.92 -7.84
C ARG A 417 -36.52 -6.59 -8.33
N GLN A 418 -35.67 -5.56 -8.53
CA GLN A 418 -36.07 -4.28 -9.13
C GLN A 418 -36.09 -4.33 -10.67
N GLY A 419 -35.71 -5.47 -11.28
CA GLY A 419 -35.73 -5.67 -12.72
C GLY A 419 -34.45 -5.29 -13.44
N MET A 420 -33.30 -5.24 -12.73
CA MET A 420 -31.98 -4.95 -13.28
C MET A 420 -31.67 -5.79 -14.54
N ARG A 421 -31.20 -5.12 -15.59
CA ARG A 421 -30.80 -5.72 -16.88
C ARG A 421 -29.29 -5.65 -17.13
N SER A 422 -28.62 -4.66 -16.57
CA SER A 422 -27.17 -4.45 -16.62
C SER A 422 -26.69 -3.89 -15.28
N LEU A 423 -25.40 -3.98 -15.00
CA LEU A 423 -24.82 -3.64 -13.71
C LEU A 423 -23.57 -2.76 -13.86
N ILE A 424 -23.47 -1.74 -13.01
CA ILE A 424 -22.27 -0.95 -12.76
C ILE A 424 -21.77 -1.25 -11.35
N ILE A 425 -20.50 -1.63 -11.23
CA ILE A 425 -19.80 -1.79 -9.95
C ILE A 425 -18.74 -0.70 -9.84
N ASP A 426 -18.86 0.15 -8.83
CA ASP A 426 -17.93 1.26 -8.62
C ASP A 426 -16.83 0.88 -7.61
N LEU A 427 -15.58 0.88 -8.05
CA LEU A 427 -14.37 0.61 -7.25
C LEU A 427 -13.48 1.85 -7.08
N ARG A 428 -13.97 3.04 -7.44
CA ARG A 428 -13.23 4.28 -7.25
C ARG A 428 -12.99 4.53 -5.77
N ASP A 429 -11.75 4.90 -5.43
CA ASP A 429 -11.21 4.98 -4.08
C ASP A 429 -11.22 3.69 -3.25
N ASN A 430 -11.39 2.52 -3.87
CA ASN A 430 -11.31 1.25 -3.14
C ASN A 430 -9.85 0.75 -3.06
N PRO A 431 -9.20 0.78 -1.87
CA PRO A 431 -7.79 0.44 -1.70
C PRO A 431 -7.50 -1.08 -1.79
N GLY A 432 -8.54 -1.89 -2.00
CA GLY A 432 -8.45 -3.33 -2.13
C GLY A 432 -8.96 -4.03 -0.89
N GLY A 433 -8.13 -4.87 -0.26
CA GLY A 433 -8.51 -5.69 0.89
C GLY A 433 -8.16 -7.17 0.67
N LEU A 434 -9.03 -8.07 1.13
CA LEU A 434 -8.83 -9.51 1.09
C LEU A 434 -8.83 -10.06 -0.34
N LEU A 435 -7.69 -10.60 -0.74
CA LEU A 435 -7.54 -11.35 -1.99
C LEU A 435 -8.61 -12.45 -2.15
N PRO A 436 -8.88 -13.32 -1.15
CA PRO A 436 -9.91 -14.35 -1.29
C PRO A 436 -11.30 -13.79 -1.58
N ALA A 437 -11.68 -12.68 -0.93
CA ALA A 437 -12.96 -12.01 -1.17
C ALA A 437 -13.04 -11.48 -2.61
N SER A 438 -11.98 -10.86 -3.13
CA SER A 438 -11.97 -10.41 -4.53
C SER A 438 -12.07 -11.54 -5.55
N VAL A 439 -11.44 -12.68 -5.28
CA VAL A 439 -11.53 -13.87 -6.13
C VAL A 439 -12.96 -14.42 -6.11
N GLU A 440 -13.58 -14.55 -4.94
CA GLU A 440 -14.95 -15.05 -4.82
C GLU A 440 -15.97 -14.12 -5.48
N VAL A 441 -15.80 -12.80 -5.35
CA VAL A 441 -16.65 -11.82 -6.05
C VAL A 441 -16.44 -11.90 -7.56
N ALA A 442 -15.21 -12.03 -8.05
CA ALA A 442 -14.95 -12.23 -9.48
C ALA A 442 -15.58 -13.52 -10.02
N ASP A 443 -15.60 -14.59 -9.21
CA ASP A 443 -16.21 -15.88 -9.53
C ASP A 443 -17.74 -15.78 -9.76
N ARG A 444 -18.39 -14.74 -9.23
CA ARG A 444 -19.82 -14.47 -9.50
C ARG A 444 -20.09 -13.95 -10.91
N PHE A 445 -19.07 -13.51 -11.62
CA PHE A 445 -19.24 -12.93 -12.96
C PHE A 445 -18.51 -13.71 -14.05
N ILE A 446 -17.40 -14.37 -13.73
CA ILE A 446 -16.60 -15.13 -14.68
C ILE A 446 -17.04 -16.59 -14.62
N ASP A 447 -17.42 -17.18 -15.76
CA ASP A 447 -18.00 -18.53 -15.81
C ASP A 447 -16.94 -19.64 -15.95
N ASN A 448 -15.77 -19.31 -16.49
CA ASN A 448 -14.65 -20.23 -16.67
C ASN A 448 -13.32 -19.49 -16.84
N GLY A 449 -12.22 -20.24 -16.72
CA GLY A 449 -10.87 -19.72 -16.92
C GLY A 449 -10.22 -19.24 -15.63
N ARG A 450 -9.10 -18.53 -15.77
CA ARG A 450 -8.28 -18.08 -14.64
C ARG A 450 -8.72 -16.70 -14.19
N ILE A 451 -8.81 -16.50 -12.88
CA ILE A 451 -9.05 -15.19 -12.24
C ILE A 451 -7.71 -14.51 -11.91
N LEU A 452 -6.80 -15.26 -11.29
CA LEU A 452 -5.54 -14.72 -10.77
C LEU A 452 -4.47 -15.81 -10.66
N THR A 453 -3.20 -15.43 -10.77
CA THR A 453 -2.12 -16.26 -10.21
C THR A 453 -1.28 -15.48 -9.20
N THR A 454 -0.79 -16.15 -8.17
CA THR A 454 0.22 -15.61 -7.25
C THR A 454 1.51 -16.37 -7.41
N ARG A 455 2.65 -15.69 -7.30
CA ARG A 455 3.97 -16.30 -7.28
C ARG A 455 4.80 -15.69 -6.17
N GLY A 456 5.22 -16.52 -5.22
CA GLY A 456 6.08 -16.12 -4.11
C GLY A 456 7.43 -16.83 -4.14
N ARG A 457 8.18 -16.68 -3.04
CA ARG A 457 9.47 -17.37 -2.86
C ARG A 457 9.30 -18.89 -2.79
N ASN A 458 8.26 -19.36 -2.10
CA ASN A 458 8.03 -20.77 -1.82
C ASN A 458 6.80 -21.29 -2.57
N ALA A 459 6.75 -22.60 -2.81
CA ALA A 459 5.62 -23.25 -3.49
C ALA A 459 4.27 -23.03 -2.78
N ARG A 460 4.28 -22.83 -1.45
CA ARG A 460 3.08 -22.55 -0.65
C ARG A 460 2.46 -21.17 -0.93
N GLU A 461 3.20 -20.27 -1.57
CA GLU A 461 2.73 -18.93 -1.96
C GLU A 461 2.28 -18.90 -3.44
N ASN A 462 2.38 -20.03 -4.15
CA ASN A 462 2.03 -20.15 -5.56
C ASN A 462 0.62 -20.72 -5.71
N PHE A 463 -0.33 -19.85 -6.06
CA PHE A 463 -1.72 -20.23 -6.29
C PHE A 463 -2.15 -19.88 -7.71
N ASP A 464 -3.05 -20.71 -8.25
CA ASP A 464 -3.76 -20.49 -9.51
C ASP A 464 -5.26 -20.47 -9.20
N TYR A 465 -5.85 -19.28 -9.12
CA TYR A 465 -7.27 -19.09 -8.85
C TYR A 465 -8.05 -19.16 -10.16
N SER A 466 -9.06 -20.02 -10.21
CA SER A 466 -9.87 -20.28 -11.40
C SER A 466 -11.33 -20.11 -11.08
N ALA A 467 -12.10 -19.71 -12.09
CA ALA A 467 -13.52 -19.47 -11.98
C ALA A 467 -14.34 -20.76 -12.13
N HIS A 468 -15.55 -20.75 -11.57
CA HIS A 468 -16.52 -21.82 -11.53
C HIS A 468 -17.88 -21.32 -12.03
N ARG A 469 -18.44 -22.04 -13.00
CA ARG A 469 -19.70 -21.68 -13.68
C ARG A 469 -20.95 -21.59 -12.79
N ALA A 470 -20.92 -22.14 -11.59
CA ALA A 470 -22.11 -22.23 -10.76
C ALA A 470 -22.48 -20.85 -10.20
N ASN A 471 -23.74 -20.44 -10.35
CA ASN A 471 -24.28 -19.18 -9.85
C ASN A 471 -23.62 -17.91 -10.45
N THR A 472 -23.13 -18.00 -11.69
CA THR A 472 -22.59 -16.84 -12.41
C THR A 472 -23.72 -15.93 -12.92
N TRP A 473 -23.62 -14.63 -12.64
CA TRP A 473 -24.50 -13.59 -13.17
C TRP A 473 -24.10 -13.24 -14.61
N ASN A 474 -25.07 -13.19 -15.54
CA ASN A 474 -24.81 -12.98 -16.97
C ASN A 474 -25.38 -11.66 -17.53
N VAL A 475 -25.57 -10.65 -16.67
CA VAL A 475 -25.96 -9.31 -17.13
C VAL A 475 -24.74 -8.55 -17.70
N PRO A 476 -24.89 -7.65 -18.68
CA PRO A 476 -23.84 -6.72 -19.06
C PRO A 476 -23.27 -5.98 -17.84
N LEU A 477 -21.95 -5.86 -17.78
CA LEU A 477 -21.22 -5.37 -16.61
C LEU A 477 -20.26 -4.25 -17.01
N ALA A 478 -20.30 -3.13 -16.29
CA ALA A 478 -19.24 -2.13 -16.27
C ALA A 478 -18.62 -2.00 -14.87
N VAL A 479 -17.32 -1.76 -14.81
CA VAL A 479 -16.56 -1.56 -13.56
C VAL A 479 -15.87 -0.21 -13.62
N LEU A 480 -16.13 0.65 -12.63
CA LEU A 480 -15.50 1.98 -12.55
C LEU A 480 -14.24 1.90 -11.70
N ILE A 481 -13.14 2.46 -12.18
CA ILE A 481 -11.85 2.50 -11.47
C ILE A 481 -11.19 3.89 -11.56
N ASP A 482 -10.31 4.17 -10.62
CA ASP A 482 -9.45 5.36 -10.63
C ASP A 482 -8.04 5.03 -10.13
N ARG A 483 -7.20 6.06 -10.02
CA ARG A 483 -5.83 5.94 -9.50
C ARG A 483 -5.73 5.38 -8.07
N ASN A 484 -6.81 5.40 -7.30
CA ASN A 484 -6.87 4.93 -5.92
C ASN A 484 -7.43 3.50 -5.81
N SER A 485 -8.03 2.96 -6.88
CA SER A 485 -8.35 1.54 -7.00
C SER A 485 -7.07 0.69 -6.94
N ALA A 486 -6.90 -0.09 -5.88
CA ALA A 486 -5.65 -0.83 -5.63
C ALA A 486 -5.87 -2.30 -5.22
N SER A 487 -4.85 -3.13 -5.38
CA SER A 487 -4.77 -4.49 -4.85
C SER A 487 -5.97 -5.38 -5.24
N ALA A 488 -6.84 -5.73 -4.29
CA ALA A 488 -8.02 -6.58 -4.53
C ALA A 488 -8.98 -5.98 -5.59
N SER A 489 -9.10 -4.65 -5.65
CA SER A 489 -9.82 -3.94 -6.71
C SER A 489 -9.21 -4.18 -8.09
N GLU A 490 -7.88 -4.23 -8.17
CA GLU A 490 -7.12 -4.51 -9.40
C GLU A 490 -7.20 -5.99 -9.80
N ILE A 491 -7.29 -6.90 -8.83
CA ILE A 491 -7.56 -8.32 -9.06
C ILE A 491 -8.94 -8.46 -9.71
N PHE A 492 -9.97 -7.87 -9.12
CA PHE A 492 -11.34 -7.95 -9.65
C PHE A 492 -11.45 -7.30 -11.04
N SER A 493 -11.12 -6.01 -11.16
CA SER A 493 -11.20 -5.27 -12.43
C SER A 493 -10.32 -5.88 -13.52
N GLY A 494 -9.10 -6.33 -13.17
CA GLY A 494 -8.19 -7.02 -14.07
C GLY A 494 -8.73 -8.37 -14.54
N ALA A 495 -9.40 -9.12 -13.67
CA ALA A 495 -10.04 -10.38 -14.03
C ALA A 495 -11.24 -10.16 -14.97
N ILE A 496 -12.12 -9.18 -14.67
CA ILE A 496 -13.26 -8.82 -15.53
C ILE A 496 -12.78 -8.36 -16.92
N ARG A 497 -11.74 -7.53 -16.95
CA ARG A 497 -11.11 -7.04 -18.18
C ARG A 497 -10.50 -8.16 -19.01
N ASP A 498 -9.57 -8.93 -18.43
CA ASP A 498 -8.78 -9.89 -19.19
C ASP A 498 -9.60 -11.13 -19.62
N SER A 499 -10.73 -11.39 -18.95
CA SER A 499 -11.70 -12.42 -19.37
C SER A 499 -12.71 -11.91 -20.40
N ASN A 500 -12.65 -10.64 -20.81
CA ASN A 500 -13.67 -9.96 -21.62
C ASN A 500 -15.09 -10.07 -21.02
N ARG A 501 -15.20 -10.15 -19.69
CA ARG A 501 -16.50 -10.29 -19.02
C ARG A 501 -17.26 -8.97 -18.93
N GLY A 502 -16.56 -7.85 -18.87
CA GLY A 502 -17.20 -6.53 -18.76
C GLY A 502 -16.25 -5.40 -19.13
N THR A 503 -16.82 -4.21 -19.24
CA THR A 503 -16.09 -3.00 -19.62
C THR A 503 -15.54 -2.32 -18.37
N VAL A 504 -14.32 -1.80 -18.45
CA VAL A 504 -13.66 -1.06 -17.36
C VAL A 504 -13.56 0.40 -17.79
N VAL A 505 -14.02 1.32 -16.96
CA VAL A 505 -14.21 2.75 -17.28
C VAL A 505 -13.52 3.60 -16.20
N GLY A 506 -12.91 4.71 -16.60
CA GLY A 506 -12.31 5.68 -15.68
C GLY A 506 -10.81 5.87 -15.95
N GLU A 507 -9.99 5.86 -14.90
CA GLU A 507 -8.54 6.04 -14.98
C GLU A 507 -7.76 4.74 -14.74
N LYS A 508 -6.48 4.76 -15.10
CA LYS A 508 -5.56 3.67 -14.77
C LYS A 508 -5.48 3.49 -13.25
N SER A 509 -5.57 2.23 -12.80
CA SER A 509 -5.50 1.88 -11.38
C SER A 509 -4.09 2.03 -10.77
N TYR A 510 -4.01 1.93 -9.43
CA TYR A 510 -2.82 2.24 -8.64
C TYR A 510 -1.54 1.46 -9.01
N GLY A 511 -1.65 0.16 -9.29
CA GLY A 511 -0.52 -0.72 -9.62
C GLY A 511 0.08 -1.48 -8.44
N LYS A 512 -0.70 -1.81 -7.41
CA LYS A 512 -0.25 -2.62 -6.25
C LYS A 512 -0.41 -4.11 -6.55
N GLY A 513 0.61 -4.70 -7.16
CA GLY A 513 0.62 -6.12 -7.57
C GLY A 513 1.25 -7.11 -6.57
N SER A 514 1.21 -6.82 -5.27
CA SER A 514 1.83 -7.63 -4.21
C SER A 514 0.79 -8.23 -3.26
N VAL A 515 1.07 -9.43 -2.75
CA VAL A 515 0.30 -10.10 -1.70
C VAL A 515 1.05 -9.92 -0.38
N GLN A 516 0.32 -9.49 0.65
CA GLN A 516 0.85 -9.34 2.00
C GLN A 516 0.37 -10.50 2.88
N GLY A 517 1.30 -11.12 3.60
CA GLY A 517 1.01 -11.99 4.73
C GLY A 517 1.12 -11.20 6.03
N ILE A 518 0.21 -11.45 6.97
CA ILE A 518 0.24 -10.85 8.31
C ILE A 518 0.63 -11.93 9.31
N PHE A 519 1.78 -11.73 9.95
CA PHE A 519 2.35 -12.67 10.90
C PHE A 519 2.26 -12.05 12.30
N ARG A 520 1.64 -12.75 13.25
CA ARG A 520 1.72 -12.38 14.68
C ARG A 520 3.05 -12.87 15.24
N MET A 521 3.82 -11.96 15.84
CA MET A 521 5.11 -12.31 16.42
C MET A 521 4.88 -13.09 17.72
N GLN A 522 5.68 -14.13 17.94
CA GLN A 522 5.62 -14.92 19.17
C GLN A 522 6.46 -14.28 20.28
N ALA A 523 7.55 -13.60 19.91
CA ALA A 523 8.44 -12.96 20.89
C ALA A 523 7.82 -11.75 21.59
N ALA A 524 6.85 -11.08 20.96
CA ALA A 524 6.16 -9.89 21.48
C ALA A 524 4.83 -9.66 20.75
N GLN A 525 3.95 -8.80 21.30
CA GLN A 525 2.62 -8.51 20.73
C GLN A 525 2.62 -7.67 19.44
N PHE A 526 3.73 -7.70 18.68
CA PHE A 526 3.85 -7.05 17.39
C PHE A 526 3.30 -7.92 16.26
N GLY A 527 2.95 -7.28 15.15
CA GLY A 527 2.69 -7.94 13.88
C GLY A 527 3.75 -7.60 12.84
N LEU A 528 3.91 -8.48 11.86
CA LEU A 528 4.69 -8.22 10.66
C LEU A 528 3.76 -8.34 9.45
N CYS A 529 3.54 -7.22 8.75
CA CYS A 529 2.94 -7.22 7.43
C CYS A 529 4.08 -7.38 6.42
N LEU A 530 4.11 -8.48 5.67
CA LEU A 530 5.23 -8.85 4.80
C LEU A 530 4.75 -9.19 3.40
N THR A 531 5.40 -8.64 2.37
CA THR A 531 5.13 -9.07 0.99
C THR A 531 5.65 -10.49 0.73
N THR A 532 4.73 -11.45 0.53
CA THR A 532 5.08 -12.87 0.34
C THR A 532 5.02 -13.32 -1.11
N ALA A 533 4.21 -12.65 -1.93
CA ALA A 533 4.04 -12.98 -3.34
C ALA A 533 3.74 -11.76 -4.20
N LYS A 534 3.90 -11.93 -5.52
CA LYS A 534 3.42 -11.02 -6.57
C LYS A 534 2.25 -11.70 -7.27
N PHE A 535 1.25 -10.93 -7.69
CA PHE A 535 0.12 -11.47 -8.42
C PHE A 535 0.07 -10.98 -9.87
N TYR A 536 -0.49 -11.82 -10.73
CA TYR A 536 -0.54 -11.64 -12.18
C TYR A 536 -1.96 -11.87 -12.66
N SER A 537 -2.41 -11.00 -13.56
CA SER A 537 -3.72 -11.07 -14.18
C SER A 537 -3.88 -12.37 -15.01
N PRO A 538 -5.10 -12.71 -15.47
CA PRO A 538 -5.34 -13.89 -16.30
C PRO A 538 -4.43 -13.99 -17.53
N SER A 539 -4.11 -12.85 -18.16
CA SER A 539 -3.20 -12.77 -19.31
C SER A 539 -1.71 -13.00 -18.96
N GLY A 540 -1.37 -13.13 -17.68
CA GLY A 540 0.00 -13.29 -17.19
C GLY A 540 0.75 -11.97 -17.02
N ARG A 541 0.09 -10.82 -17.22
CA ARG A 541 0.68 -9.50 -16.99
C ARG A 541 0.84 -9.26 -15.48
N ALA A 542 2.02 -8.77 -15.10
CA ALA A 542 2.24 -8.31 -13.73
C ALA A 542 1.43 -7.04 -13.49
N ILE A 543 0.64 -6.99 -12.41
CA ILE A 543 -0.12 -5.79 -12.04
C ILE A 543 0.79 -4.77 -11.34
N SER A 544 1.84 -5.23 -10.68
CA SER A 544 2.81 -4.37 -9.98
C SER A 544 3.40 -3.33 -10.91
N ARG A 545 3.27 -2.05 -10.54
CA ARG A 545 3.68 -0.84 -11.30
C ARG A 545 2.95 -0.61 -12.63
N ASN A 546 2.09 -1.53 -13.04
CA ASN A 546 1.39 -1.46 -14.32
C ASN A 546 -0.07 -1.06 -14.16
N GLY A 547 -0.70 -1.40 -13.04
CA GLY A 547 -2.13 -1.22 -12.83
C GLY A 547 -2.99 -1.99 -13.85
N VAL A 548 -4.26 -1.65 -13.86
CA VAL A 548 -5.29 -2.06 -14.80
C VAL A 548 -5.61 -0.83 -15.67
N GLU A 549 -5.43 -0.99 -16.98
CA GLU A 549 -5.80 0.04 -17.94
C GLU A 549 -7.30 -0.05 -18.26
N PRO A 550 -8.07 1.03 -18.14
CA PRO A 550 -9.47 1.04 -18.51
C PRO A 550 -9.64 0.81 -20.02
N HIS A 551 -10.78 0.23 -20.41
CA HIS A 551 -11.18 0.17 -21.81
C HIS A 551 -11.63 1.54 -22.31
N LEU A 552 -12.36 2.27 -21.46
CA LEU A 552 -12.83 3.63 -21.72
C LEU A 552 -12.15 4.58 -20.73
N SER A 553 -11.12 5.29 -21.21
CA SER A 553 -10.40 6.28 -20.41
C SER A 553 -11.23 7.56 -20.27
N VAL A 554 -11.56 7.93 -19.03
CA VAL A 554 -12.31 9.13 -18.67
C VAL A 554 -11.65 9.75 -17.45
N PRO A 555 -11.14 11.00 -17.52
CA PRO A 555 -10.63 11.70 -16.35
C PRO A 555 -11.73 11.86 -15.29
N PRO A 556 -11.46 11.61 -14.00
CA PRO A 556 -12.44 11.77 -12.96
C PRO A 556 -12.71 13.26 -12.77
N THR A 557 -13.99 13.62 -12.79
CA THR A 557 -14.47 14.93 -12.33
C THR A 557 -14.87 14.82 -10.87
N TYR A 558 -15.91 14.04 -10.58
CA TYR A 558 -16.39 13.76 -9.23
C TYR A 558 -16.91 12.32 -9.10
N ILE A 559 -17.06 11.83 -7.87
CA ILE A 559 -17.76 10.57 -7.58
C ILE A 559 -19.14 10.94 -7.05
N ALA A 560 -20.20 10.46 -7.70
CA ALA A 560 -21.57 10.73 -7.27
C ALA A 560 -21.83 10.32 -5.81
N ALA A 561 -22.74 11.04 -5.14
CA ALA A 561 -23.08 10.85 -3.73
C ALA A 561 -21.91 11.05 -2.75
N ARG A 562 -20.88 11.81 -3.17
CA ARG A 562 -19.85 12.34 -2.28
C ARG A 562 -19.82 13.86 -2.27
N PRO A 563 -19.45 14.47 -1.13
CA PRO A 563 -19.17 15.90 -1.09
C PRO A 563 -17.97 16.24 -1.97
N ASP A 564 -18.07 17.33 -2.74
CA ASP A 564 -16.91 17.94 -3.39
C ASP A 564 -15.99 18.63 -2.36
N GLU A 565 -14.91 19.27 -2.85
CA GLU A 565 -13.97 20.04 -2.02
C GLU A 565 -14.62 21.15 -1.18
N ASN A 566 -15.83 21.59 -1.58
CA ASN A 566 -16.62 22.60 -0.88
C ASN A 566 -17.74 21.98 -0.01
N GLY A 567 -17.79 20.65 0.11
CA GLY A 567 -18.78 19.93 0.90
C GLY A 567 -20.14 19.76 0.21
N ARG A 568 -20.28 20.11 -1.08
CA ARG A 568 -21.53 19.93 -1.82
C ARG A 568 -21.64 18.51 -2.35
N LEU A 569 -22.73 17.81 -2.04
CA LEU A 569 -23.01 16.49 -2.59
C LEU A 569 -23.16 16.58 -4.12
N VAL A 570 -22.30 15.85 -4.82
CA VAL A 570 -22.30 15.81 -6.29
C VAL A 570 -23.33 14.80 -6.78
N THR A 571 -24.09 15.19 -7.81
CA THR A 571 -25.12 14.35 -8.41
C THR A 571 -24.55 13.36 -9.42
N GLU A 572 -25.31 12.31 -9.73
CA GLU A 572 -24.92 11.32 -10.76
C GLU A 572 -24.73 11.94 -12.14
N LEU A 573 -25.45 13.02 -12.45
CA LEU A 573 -25.34 13.75 -13.71
C LEU A 573 -24.00 14.48 -13.88
N GLU A 574 -23.32 14.77 -12.77
CA GLU A 574 -22.04 15.47 -12.74
C GLU A 574 -20.84 14.50 -12.66
N ASP A 575 -21.10 13.20 -12.69
CA ASP A 575 -20.09 12.14 -12.65
C ASP A 575 -19.83 11.59 -14.06
N ASP A 576 -18.86 12.16 -14.76
CA ASP A 576 -18.58 11.81 -16.17
C ASP A 576 -18.20 10.34 -16.37
N VAL A 577 -17.55 9.73 -15.37
CA VAL A 577 -17.16 8.32 -15.42
C VAL A 577 -18.40 7.42 -15.35
N LEU A 578 -19.31 7.75 -14.43
CA LEU A 578 -20.60 7.05 -14.31
C LEU A 578 -21.47 7.26 -15.55
N GLN A 579 -21.59 8.50 -16.04
CA GLN A 579 -22.36 8.82 -17.25
C GLN A 579 -21.83 8.05 -18.47
N ARG A 580 -20.50 7.98 -18.65
CA ARG A 580 -19.92 7.19 -19.74
C ARG A 580 -20.22 5.70 -19.63
N ALA A 581 -20.27 5.15 -18.41
CA ALA A 581 -20.63 3.76 -18.21
C ALA A 581 -22.12 3.50 -18.50
N ILE A 582 -23.01 4.42 -18.10
CA ILE A 582 -24.44 4.39 -18.42
C ILE A 582 -24.64 4.41 -19.93
N GLU A 583 -24.03 5.37 -20.62
CA GLU A 583 -24.07 5.49 -22.09
C GLU A 583 -23.62 4.20 -22.78
N HIS A 584 -22.54 3.59 -22.28
CA HIS A 584 -22.01 2.34 -22.83
C HIS A 584 -22.97 1.16 -22.66
N LEU A 585 -23.62 1.04 -21.50
CA LEU A 585 -24.54 -0.06 -21.20
C LEU A 585 -25.95 0.13 -21.78
N ALA A 586 -26.35 1.37 -22.05
CA ALA A 586 -27.63 1.71 -22.65
C ALA A 586 -27.68 1.40 -24.16
N GLN A 587 -26.53 1.24 -24.82
CA GLN A 587 -26.46 0.84 -26.22
C GLN A 587 -26.86 -0.63 -26.38
N PRO A 588 -27.71 -0.97 -27.37
CA PRO A 588 -28.04 -2.37 -27.63
C PRO A 588 -26.77 -3.13 -28.04
N ALA A 589 -26.50 -4.27 -27.37
CA ALA A 589 -25.37 -5.13 -27.71
C ALA A 589 -25.45 -5.56 -29.18
N HIS A 590 -24.40 -5.25 -29.95
CA HIS A 590 -24.26 -5.66 -31.36
C HIS A 590 -23.86 -7.12 -31.52
#